data_AF-A0A367J2J8-F1
#
_entry.id   AF-A0A367J2J8-F1
#
_cell.length_a   1.000
_cell.length_b   1.000
_cell.length_c   1.000
_cell.angle_alpha   90.00
_cell.angle_beta   90.00
_cell.angle_gamma   90.00
#
_symmetry.space_group_name_H-M   'P 1'
#
loop_
_entity.id
_entity.type
_entity.pdbx_description
1 polymer ?
#
loop_
_entity_poly.entity_id
_entity_poly.type
_entity_poly.pdbx_seq_one_letter_code
_entity_poly.pdbx_strand_id
1 'polypeptide(L)'
;MLLGQGELGYAISIIQLFRSGASQLHHTPTILTKSDELNRFIQVLKSQAPPVRLHRPTIDLKLTFNFISSLDGPLISLSHRQMKLTFLLGIICFLRPSDLHRIPFSSTKVTNTGSLYFEVHCPKEKRKHRRIIKPFEVKEHYL
;
A
#
# COMPACT_ATOMS: atom_id res chain seq x y z
N MET A 1 -10.44 18.03 26.07
CA MET A 1 -10.66 19.26 25.27
C MET A 1 -11.03 18.82 23.86
N LEU A 2 -12.23 19.21 23.42
CA LEU A 2 -13.02 18.59 22.34
C LEU A 2 -12.33 18.63 20.96
N LEU A 3 -12.05 17.45 20.40
CA LEU A 3 -11.48 17.30 19.05
C LEU A 3 -12.50 16.55 18.17
N GLY A 4 -13.10 17.25 17.21
CA GLY A 4 -13.84 16.61 16.11
C GLY A 4 -15.32 17.00 15.95
N GLN A 5 -15.82 17.98 16.69
CA GLN A 5 -17.14 18.56 16.39
C GLN A 5 -16.94 19.70 15.39
N GLY A 6 -17.38 19.50 14.13
CA GLY A 6 -17.83 20.66 13.36
C GLY A 6 -18.95 21.35 14.16
N GLU A 7 -19.21 22.63 13.94
CA GLU A 7 -20.13 23.45 14.75
C GLU A 7 -21.53 22.83 15.01
N LEU A 8 -21.92 21.79 14.26
CA LEU A 8 -23.14 20.99 14.43
C LEU A 8 -23.03 19.73 15.33
N GLY A 9 -21.84 19.33 15.79
CA GLY A 9 -21.65 18.14 16.64
C GLY A 9 -21.65 16.76 15.92
N TYR A 10 -21.87 16.71 14.60
CA TYR A 10 -21.90 15.46 13.82
C TYR A 10 -20.66 15.28 12.93
N ALA A 11 -20.21 14.03 12.77
CA ALA A 11 -19.16 13.68 11.81
C ALA A 11 -19.66 13.85 10.37
N ILE A 12 -18.79 14.31 9.46
CA ILE A 12 -19.14 14.54 8.04
C ILE A 12 -19.62 13.26 7.35
N SER A 13 -19.05 12.12 7.71
CA SER A 13 -19.48 10.81 7.20
C SER A 13 -20.94 10.52 7.53
N ILE A 14 -21.42 10.95 8.70
CA ILE A 14 -22.82 10.81 9.13
C ILE A 14 -23.72 11.72 8.30
N ILE A 15 -23.32 12.96 8.06
CA ILE A 15 -24.07 13.90 7.21
C ILE A 15 -24.19 13.37 5.77
N GLN A 16 -23.10 12.81 5.22
CA GLN A 16 -23.11 12.20 3.88
C GLN A 16 -23.96 10.93 3.83
N LEU A 17 -23.98 10.14 4.91
CA LEU A 17 -24.83 8.97 5.04
C LEU A 17 -26.32 9.37 5.05
N PHE A 18 -26.69 10.38 5.86
CA PHE A 18 -28.05 10.92 5.88
C PHE A 18 -28.47 11.47 4.53
N ARG A 19 -27.61 12.23 3.84
CA ARG A 19 -27.89 12.70 2.47
C ARG A 19 -28.18 11.53 1.53
N SER A 20 -27.40 10.46 1.62
CA SER A 20 -27.58 9.28 0.78
C SER A 20 -28.90 8.57 1.07
N GLY A 21 -29.23 8.38 2.35
CA GLY A 21 -30.52 7.79 2.77
C GLY A 21 -31.72 8.66 2.36
N ALA A 22 -31.65 9.97 2.58
CA ALA A 22 -32.68 10.91 2.16
C ALA A 22 -32.85 10.91 0.63
N SER A 23 -31.76 10.83 -0.13
CA SER A 23 -31.82 10.73 -1.60
C SER A 23 -32.51 9.45 -2.06
N GLN A 24 -32.31 8.32 -1.36
CA GLN A 24 -32.97 7.05 -1.69
C GLN A 24 -34.47 7.04 -1.37
N LEU A 25 -34.89 7.76 -0.33
CA LEU A 25 -36.29 7.85 0.10
C LEU A 25 -37.07 8.97 -0.61
N HIS A 26 -36.37 9.84 -1.35
CA HIS A 26 -37.00 10.96 -2.03
C HIS A 26 -37.62 10.54 -3.36
N HIS A 27 -38.81 11.07 -3.69
CA HIS A 27 -39.50 10.81 -4.96
C HIS A 27 -38.64 11.13 -6.19
N THR A 28 -37.77 12.14 -6.08
CA THR A 28 -36.79 12.52 -7.10
C THR A 28 -35.38 12.36 -6.54
N PRO A 29 -34.75 11.20 -6.67
CA PRO A 29 -33.51 10.87 -5.95
C PRO A 29 -32.32 11.76 -6.33
N THR A 30 -32.38 12.41 -7.50
CA THR A 30 -31.29 13.26 -8.00
C THR A 30 -31.29 14.67 -7.42
N ILE A 31 -32.40 15.16 -6.86
CA ILE A 31 -32.54 16.55 -6.40
C ILE A 31 -31.46 16.91 -5.37
N LEU A 32 -31.28 16.06 -4.35
CA LEU A 32 -30.31 16.31 -3.27
C LEU A 32 -28.86 16.11 -3.73
N THR A 33 -28.64 15.24 -4.73
CA THR A 33 -27.29 15.04 -5.30
C THR A 33 -26.85 16.16 -6.22
N LYS A 34 -27.81 16.84 -6.87
CA LYS A 34 -27.57 17.92 -7.85
C LYS A 34 -27.70 19.32 -7.26
N SER A 35 -28.13 19.48 -6.01
CA SER A 35 -28.18 20.80 -5.36
C SER A 35 -26.77 21.35 -5.17
N ASP A 36 -26.54 22.52 -5.78
CA ASP A 36 -25.26 23.24 -5.69
C ASP A 36 -25.01 23.74 -4.27
N GLU A 37 -26.05 24.17 -3.57
CA GLU A 37 -25.99 24.64 -2.19
C GLU A 37 -25.54 23.54 -1.24
N LEU A 38 -26.15 22.35 -1.33
CA LEU A 38 -25.79 21.19 -0.50
C LEU A 38 -24.38 20.69 -0.81
N ASN A 39 -23.99 20.68 -2.08
CA ASN A 39 -22.64 20.28 -2.47
C ASN A 39 -21.59 21.27 -1.94
N ARG A 40 -21.86 22.57 -2.04
CA ARG A 40 -20.99 23.62 -1.49
C ARG A 40 -20.89 23.53 0.03
N PHE A 41 -22.01 23.31 0.72
CA PHE A 41 -22.03 23.10 2.17
C PHE A 41 -21.15 21.91 2.60
N ILE A 42 -21.29 20.76 1.96
CA ILE A 42 -20.48 19.57 2.26
C ILE A 42 -19.00 19.81 1.95
N GLN A 43 -18.68 20.56 0.90
CA GLN A 43 -17.30 20.93 0.57
C GLN A 43 -16.68 21.80 1.67
N VAL A 44 -17.39 22.82 2.15
CA VAL A 44 -16.92 23.68 3.25
C VAL A 44 -16.69 22.86 4.50
N LEU A 45 -17.64 21.99 4.88
CA LEU A 45 -17.46 21.09 6.03
C LEU A 45 -16.20 20.23 5.88
N LYS A 46 -15.99 19.62 4.72
CA LYS A 46 -14.78 18.80 4.47
C LYS A 46 -13.49 19.60 4.57
N SER A 47 -13.50 20.85 4.10
CA SER A 47 -12.32 21.72 4.18
C SER A 47 -12.00 22.17 5.62
N GLN A 48 -13.01 22.25 6.47
CA GLN A 48 -12.89 22.65 7.88
C GLN A 48 -12.64 21.46 8.81
N ALA A 49 -12.82 20.22 8.34
CA ALA A 49 -12.56 19.04 9.13
C ALA A 49 -11.07 18.90 9.47
N PRO A 50 -10.73 18.45 10.70
CA PRO A 50 -9.36 18.17 11.04
C PRO A 50 -8.77 17.07 10.13
N PRO A 51 -7.50 17.17 9.74
CA PRO A 51 -6.82 16.11 8.98
C PRO A 51 -6.94 14.76 9.69
N VAL A 52 -7.39 13.74 8.96
CA VAL A 52 -7.44 12.37 9.49
C VAL A 52 -6.06 11.75 9.36
N ARG A 53 -5.50 11.27 10.47
CA ARG A 53 -4.31 10.43 10.43
C ARG A 53 -4.67 9.10 9.76
N LEU A 54 -4.11 8.87 8.58
CA LEU A 54 -4.25 7.60 7.87
C LEU A 54 -3.39 6.48 8.50
N HIS A 55 -2.52 6.84 9.45
CA HIS A 55 -1.45 5.97 9.91
C HIS A 55 -1.96 4.86 10.85
N ARG A 56 -1.66 3.61 10.46
CA ARG A 56 -1.72 2.38 11.28
C ARG A 56 -0.78 2.49 12.51
N PRO A 57 -0.82 1.63 13.54
CA PRO A 57 0.24 1.66 14.56
C PRO A 57 1.64 1.57 13.91
N THR A 58 2.61 2.33 14.44
CA THR A 58 4.03 2.18 14.05
C THR A 58 4.43 0.73 14.28
N ILE A 59 4.81 0.03 13.22
CA ILE A 59 5.25 -1.37 13.31
C ILE A 59 6.71 -1.34 13.71
N ASP A 60 7.02 -1.82 14.92
CA ASP A 60 8.41 -2.06 15.33
C ASP A 60 8.92 -3.35 14.66
N LEU A 61 9.87 -3.19 13.74
CA LEU A 61 10.52 -4.29 13.02
C LEU A 61 11.83 -4.75 13.66
N LYS A 62 12.22 -4.20 14.82
CA LYS A 62 13.50 -4.52 15.47
C LYS A 62 13.66 -6.01 15.73
N LEU A 63 12.63 -6.68 16.26
CA LEU A 63 12.66 -8.12 16.51
C LEU A 63 12.80 -8.92 15.20
N THR A 64 12.12 -8.49 14.14
CA THR A 64 12.20 -9.11 12.83
C THR A 64 13.61 -9.01 12.25
N PHE A 65 14.22 -7.82 12.30
CA PHE A 65 15.58 -7.63 11.82
C PHE A 65 16.59 -8.40 12.68
N ASN A 66 16.46 -8.41 14.01
CA ASN A 66 17.33 -9.19 14.89
C ASN A 66 17.27 -10.69 14.57
N PHE A 67 16.07 -11.23 14.34
CA PHE A 67 15.90 -12.63 13.94
C PHE A 67 16.51 -12.91 12.56
N ILE A 68 16.33 -12.01 11.59
CA ILE A 68 16.92 -12.20 10.26
C ILE A 68 18.46 -12.16 10.31
N SER A 69 19.03 -11.28 11.13
CA SER A 69 20.48 -11.19 11.35
C SER A 69 21.05 -12.41 12.07
N SER A 70 20.28 -13.06 12.96
CA SER A 70 20.74 -14.32 13.57
C SER A 70 20.77 -15.49 12.58
N LEU A 71 20.12 -15.35 11.42
CA LEU A 71 20.18 -16.31 10.32
C LEU A 71 21.40 -16.11 9.41
N ASP A 72 22.56 -15.70 9.95
CA ASP A 72 23.83 -15.64 9.23
C ASP A 72 24.79 -16.71 9.77
N GLY A 73 24.84 -17.85 9.08
CA GLY A 73 25.69 -18.97 9.45
C GLY A 73 25.76 -20.07 8.38
N PRO A 74 26.82 -20.89 8.37
CA PRO A 74 26.98 -21.97 7.39
C PRO A 74 25.96 -23.10 7.58
N LEU A 75 25.49 -23.33 8.82
CA LEU A 75 24.62 -24.45 9.19
C LEU A 75 23.12 -24.21 8.96
N ILE A 76 22.75 -23.09 8.32
CA ILE A 76 21.35 -22.70 8.15
C ILE A 76 20.72 -23.47 7.00
N SER A 77 19.54 -24.03 7.27
CA SER A 77 18.75 -24.76 6.28
C SER A 77 18.39 -23.89 5.07
N LEU A 78 18.22 -24.54 3.91
CA LEU A 78 17.79 -23.87 2.69
C LEU A 78 16.46 -23.11 2.88
N SER A 79 15.52 -23.66 3.66
CA SER A 79 14.24 -23.02 3.96
C SER A 79 14.40 -21.67 4.65
N HIS A 80 15.29 -21.57 5.64
CA HIS A 80 15.57 -20.30 6.33
C HIS A 80 16.26 -19.29 5.40
N ARG A 81 17.17 -19.74 4.53
CA ARG A 81 17.80 -18.88 3.50
C ARG A 81 16.76 -18.34 2.52
N GLN A 82 15.84 -19.18 2.06
CA GLN A 82 14.75 -18.78 1.17
C GLN A 82 13.81 -17.79 1.84
N MET A 83 13.45 -18.02 3.10
CA MET A 83 12.63 -17.09 3.89
C MET A 83 13.32 -15.74 4.04
N LYS A 84 14.60 -15.72 4.44
CA LYS A 84 15.40 -14.49 4.57
C LYS A 84 15.47 -13.73 3.25
N LEU A 85 15.80 -14.41 2.15
CA LEU A 85 15.83 -13.81 0.82
C LEU A 85 14.47 -13.23 0.41
N THR A 86 13.40 -14.00 0.58
CA THR A 86 12.01 -13.59 0.27
C THR A 86 11.62 -12.34 1.04
N PHE A 87 11.91 -12.28 2.34
CA PHE A 87 11.62 -11.12 3.18
C PHE A 87 12.42 -9.89 2.74
N LEU A 88 13.73 -10.04 2.52
CA LEU A 88 14.60 -8.94 2.11
C LEU A 88 14.18 -8.38 0.75
N LEU A 89 13.86 -9.24 -0.22
CA LEU A 89 13.33 -8.80 -1.52
C LEU A 89 11.98 -8.07 -1.38
N GLY A 90 11.11 -8.56 -0.50
CA GLY A 90 9.83 -7.89 -0.21
C GLY A 90 9.99 -6.48 0.34
N ILE A 91 10.94 -6.28 1.27
CA ILE A 91 11.20 -4.98 1.90
C ILE A 91 11.98 -4.04 0.98
N ILE A 92 13.05 -4.51 0.34
CA ILE A 92 13.95 -3.66 -0.45
C ILE A 92 13.33 -3.32 -1.81
N CYS A 93 12.66 -4.26 -2.45
CA CYS A 93 12.08 -4.07 -3.79
C CYS A 93 10.57 -3.80 -3.76
N PHE A 94 9.95 -3.69 -2.57
CA PHE A 94 8.51 -3.48 -2.37
C PHE A 94 7.65 -4.56 -3.06
N LEU A 95 8.13 -5.80 -3.09
CA LEU A 95 7.47 -6.90 -3.78
C LEU A 95 6.39 -7.53 -2.90
N ARG A 96 5.23 -7.80 -3.50
CA ARG A 96 4.19 -8.62 -2.86
C ARG A 96 4.57 -10.10 -2.96
N PRO A 97 4.02 -10.98 -2.11
CA PRO A 97 4.22 -12.42 -2.25
C PRO A 97 3.91 -12.95 -3.67
N SER A 98 2.89 -12.37 -4.33
CA SER A 98 2.54 -12.72 -5.70
C SER A 98 3.57 -12.28 -6.74
N ASP A 99 4.33 -11.24 -6.46
CA ASP A 99 5.37 -10.74 -7.36
C ASP A 99 6.61 -11.61 -7.27
N LEU A 100 6.95 -12.09 -6.06
CA LEU A 100 8.03 -13.06 -5.85
C LEU A 100 7.79 -14.38 -6.60
N HIS A 101 6.54 -14.86 -6.62
CA HIS A 101 6.16 -16.04 -7.40
C HIS A 101 6.29 -15.84 -8.92
N ARG A 102 6.38 -14.60 -9.39
CA ARG A 102 6.45 -14.25 -10.82
C ARG A 102 7.87 -13.92 -11.27
N ILE A 103 8.88 -14.24 -10.47
CA ILE A 103 10.28 -14.13 -10.86
C ILE A 103 10.65 -15.42 -11.59
N PRO A 104 10.84 -15.40 -12.92
CA PRO A 104 11.34 -16.57 -13.62
C PRO A 104 12.80 -16.78 -13.26
N PHE A 105 13.15 -17.96 -12.78
CA PHE A 105 14.53 -18.28 -12.36
C PHE A 105 15.54 -18.04 -13.49
N SER A 106 15.15 -18.27 -14.74
CA SER A 106 15.98 -18.01 -15.93
C SER A 106 16.37 -16.54 -16.12
N SER A 107 15.66 -15.59 -15.50
CA SER A 107 16.01 -14.17 -15.51
C SER A 107 16.99 -13.77 -14.40
N THR A 108 17.20 -14.64 -13.41
CA THR A 108 18.00 -14.34 -12.24
C THR A 108 19.48 -14.53 -12.54
N LYS A 109 20.30 -13.54 -12.19
CA LYS A 109 21.76 -13.62 -12.32
C LYS A 109 22.43 -12.85 -11.19
N VAL A 110 23.51 -13.42 -10.66
CA VAL A 110 24.45 -12.69 -9.81
C VAL A 110 25.51 -12.10 -10.73
N THR A 111 25.65 -10.78 -10.72
CA THR A 111 26.65 -10.09 -11.53
C THR A 111 28.03 -10.24 -10.89
N ASN A 112 29.08 -10.06 -11.71
CA ASN A 112 30.48 -10.09 -11.22
C ASN A 112 30.77 -9.01 -10.16
N THR A 113 29.92 -7.98 -10.08
CA THR A 113 30.00 -6.88 -9.09
C THR A 113 29.27 -7.22 -7.78
N GLY A 114 28.85 -8.47 -7.57
CA GLY A 114 28.14 -8.91 -6.36
C GLY A 114 26.68 -8.44 -6.31
N SER A 115 26.10 -8.01 -7.42
CA SER A 115 24.72 -7.53 -7.47
C SER A 115 23.77 -8.65 -7.92
N LEU A 116 22.57 -8.71 -7.35
CA LEU A 116 21.52 -9.63 -7.76
C LEU A 116 20.59 -8.93 -8.76
N TYR A 117 20.55 -9.43 -9.99
CA TYR A 117 19.60 -9.00 -11.01
C TYR A 117 18.50 -10.04 -11.19
N PHE A 118 17.25 -9.58 -11.37
CA PHE A 118 16.12 -10.42 -11.75
C PHE A 118 15.01 -9.62 -12.41
N GLU A 119 14.09 -10.32 -13.07
CA GLU A 119 12.89 -9.71 -13.65
C GLU A 119 11.64 -10.18 -12.93
N VAL A 120 10.65 -9.29 -12.79
CA VAL A 120 9.28 -9.66 -12.37
C VAL A 120 8.36 -9.53 -13.57
N HIS A 121 7.73 -10.63 -13.96
CA HIS A 121 6.81 -10.67 -15.11
C HIS A 121 5.39 -10.38 -14.63
N CYS A 122 4.89 -9.15 -14.81
CA CYS A 122 3.59 -8.73 -14.30
C CYS A 122 2.45 -9.07 -15.30
N PRO A 123 1.58 -10.07 -15.03
CA PRO A 123 0.53 -10.47 -15.98
C PRO A 123 -0.64 -9.48 -16.06
N LYS A 124 -0.92 -8.76 -14.96
CA LYS A 124 -2.06 -7.84 -14.84
C LYS A 124 -1.72 -6.40 -15.23
N GLU A 125 -0.45 -6.02 -15.19
CA GLU A 125 -0.02 -4.71 -15.63
C GLU A 125 0.33 -4.77 -17.11
N LYS A 126 -0.33 -3.93 -17.91
CA LYS A 126 -0.11 -3.84 -19.35
C LYS A 126 0.26 -2.41 -19.74
N ARG A 127 1.17 -2.28 -20.70
CA ARG A 127 1.47 -1.01 -21.38
C ARG A 127 1.39 -1.25 -22.88
N LYS A 128 0.62 -0.42 -23.60
CA LYS A 128 0.33 -0.63 -25.03
C LYS A 128 -0.16 -2.06 -25.33
N HIS A 129 -1.09 -2.58 -24.51
CA HIS A 129 -1.64 -3.93 -24.58
C HIS A 129 -0.66 -5.11 -24.38
N ARG A 130 0.60 -4.85 -24.02
CA ARG A 130 1.62 -5.87 -23.75
C ARG A 130 1.90 -5.99 -22.26
N ARG A 131 2.24 -7.20 -21.80
CA ARG A 131 2.66 -7.43 -20.41
C ARG A 131 3.92 -6.61 -20.10
N ILE A 132 4.01 -6.12 -18.88
CA ILE A 132 5.19 -5.36 -18.42
C ILE A 132 6.15 -6.33 -17.71
N ILE A 133 7.41 -6.22 -18.05
CA ILE A 133 8.53 -6.80 -17.30
C ILE A 133 9.13 -5.68 -16.46
N LYS A 134 9.30 -5.92 -15.16
CA LYS A 134 9.96 -4.99 -14.24
C LYS A 134 11.33 -5.56 -13.87
N PRO A 135 12.44 -4.96 -14.36
CA PRO A 135 13.77 -5.37 -13.95
C PRO A 135 14.12 -4.81 -12.57
N PHE A 136 14.83 -5.60 -11.78
CA PHE A 136 15.37 -5.20 -10.49
C PHE A 136 16.86 -5.52 -10.43
N GLU A 137 17.62 -4.62 -9.83
CA GLU A 137 19.03 -4.81 -9.50
C GLU A 137 19.21 -4.46 -8.02
N VAL A 138 19.58 -5.45 -7.23
CA VAL A 138 19.86 -5.30 -5.80
C VAL A 138 21.37 -5.32 -5.62
N LYS A 139 21.91 -4.25 -5.07
CA LYS A 139 23.34 -4.11 -4.79
C LYS A 139 23.57 -4.21 -3.29
N GLU A 140 24.76 -4.63 -2.93
CA GLU A 140 25.25 -4.44 -1.58
C GLU A 140 25.22 -2.94 -1.24
N HIS A 141 24.86 -2.64 0.01
CA HIS A 141 24.90 -1.27 0.50
C HIS A 141 26.36 -0.92 0.80
N TYR A 142 26.94 -0.01 0.02
CA TYR A 142 28.21 0.61 0.38
C TYR A 142 27.99 1.54 1.58
N LEU A 143 28.75 1.35 2.66
CA LEU A 143 28.88 2.29 3.77
C LEU A 143 29.98 3.31 3.46
#